data_AF-A0A7J3XYX9-F1
#
_entry.id   AF-A0A7J3XYX9-F1
#
_cell.length_a   1.000
_cell.length_b   1.000
_cell.length_c   1.000
_cell.angle_alpha   90.00
_cell.angle_beta   90.00
_cell.angle_gamma   90.00
#
_symmetry.space_group_name_H-M   'P 1'
#
loop_
_entity.id
_entity.type
_entity.pdbx_description
1 polymer ?
#
loop_
_entity_poly.entity_id
_entity_poly.type
_entity_poly.pdbx_seq_one_letter_code
_entity_poly.pdbx_strand_id
1 'polypeptide(L)'
;MENVTLTVRVVSVSEPRRVDTKYGEALVARAVVADETGEITLTLWRGQIDLVKPGYTIRVENAFAREYKGRVELSVGKQGRITVIYRGEKG
;
A
#
# COMPACT_ATOMS: atom_id res chain seq x y z
N MET A 1 12.60 9.49 2.47
CA MET A 1 12.73 8.50 3.57
C MET A 1 12.62 7.12 2.97
N GLU A 2 13.59 6.27 3.27
CA GLU A 2 13.69 4.91 2.75
C GLU A 2 13.79 3.94 3.95
N ASN A 3 13.44 2.66 3.76
CA ASN A 3 13.43 1.62 4.79
C ASN A 3 12.38 1.81 5.92
N VAL A 4 11.20 2.28 5.58
CA VAL A 4 10.08 2.38 6.53
C VAL A 4 9.46 1.00 6.72
N THR A 5 9.31 0.57 7.97
CA THR A 5 8.60 -0.66 8.34
C THR A 5 7.48 -0.34 9.32
N LEU A 6 6.25 -0.73 9.00
CA LEU A 6 5.05 -0.41 9.78
C LEU A 6 4.04 -1.55 9.75
N THR A 7 3.21 -1.61 10.79
CA THR A 7 2.05 -2.49 10.87
C THR A 7 0.82 -1.63 10.92
N VAL A 8 -0.08 -1.78 9.95
CA VAL A 8 -1.22 -0.88 9.76
C VAL A 8 -2.48 -1.66 9.39
N ARG A 9 -3.63 -1.08 9.74
CA ARG A 9 -4.94 -1.55 9.27
C ARG A 9 -5.26 -0.91 7.92
N VAL A 10 -5.81 -1.69 7.02
CA VAL A 10 -6.32 -1.22 5.73
C VAL A 10 -7.72 -0.66 5.95
N VAL A 11 -7.88 0.65 5.69
CA VAL A 11 -9.15 1.37 5.81
C VAL A 11 -9.96 1.21 4.54
N SER A 12 -9.35 1.51 3.39
CA SER A 12 -10.00 1.40 2.08
C SER A 12 -8.99 1.07 0.98
N VAL A 13 -9.48 0.55 -0.15
CA VAL A 13 -8.69 0.30 -1.36
C VAL A 13 -9.47 0.81 -2.55
N SER A 14 -8.85 1.68 -3.35
CA SER A 14 -9.44 2.20 -4.58
C SER A 14 -9.53 1.13 -5.65
N GLU A 15 -10.40 1.35 -6.65
CA GLU A 15 -10.40 0.50 -7.84
C GLU A 15 -9.02 0.51 -8.53
N PRO A 16 -8.51 -0.65 -8.97
CA PRO A 16 -7.29 -0.72 -9.75
C PRO A 16 -7.45 -0.01 -11.09
N ARG A 17 -6.45 0.79 -11.48
CA ARG A 17 -6.39 1.41 -12.80
C ARG A 17 -5.11 1.03 -13.53
N ARG A 18 -5.18 1.00 -14.85
CA ARG A 18 -4.00 0.81 -15.72
C ARG A 18 -3.24 2.12 -15.86
N VAL A 19 -1.91 2.01 -15.86
CA VAL A 19 -0.99 3.12 -16.13
C VAL A 19 0.16 2.66 -17.01
N ASP A 20 0.56 3.53 -17.93
CA ASP A 20 1.81 3.39 -18.66
C ASP A 20 2.97 3.83 -17.77
N THR A 21 3.94 2.93 -17.61
CA THR A 21 5.20 3.22 -16.91
C THR A 21 6.36 3.09 -17.90
N LYS A 22 7.54 3.61 -17.52
CA LYS A 22 8.76 3.40 -18.32
C LYS A 22 9.16 1.93 -18.51
N TYR A 23 8.54 1.01 -17.76
CA TYR A 23 8.75 -0.43 -17.82
C TYR A 23 7.55 -1.17 -18.44
N GLY A 24 6.65 -0.45 -19.12
CA GLY A 24 5.41 -0.98 -19.71
C GLY A 24 4.19 -0.77 -18.82
N GLU A 25 3.05 -1.32 -19.25
CA GLU A 25 1.79 -1.21 -18.53
C GLU A 25 1.84 -1.86 -17.13
N ALA A 26 1.17 -1.22 -16.17
CA ALA A 26 1.01 -1.72 -14.81
C ALA A 26 -0.37 -1.40 -14.26
N LEU A 27 -0.86 -2.27 -13.37
CA LEU A 27 -1.98 -1.93 -12.50
C LEU A 27 -1.46 -1.21 -11.26
N VAL A 28 -2.18 -0.15 -10.89
CA VAL A 28 -1.96 0.61 -9.66
C VAL A 28 -3.29 0.81 -8.93
N ALA A 29 -3.27 0.64 -7.60
CA ALA A 29 -4.37 1.02 -6.72
C ALA A 29 -3.81 1.85 -5.55
N ARG A 30 -4.68 2.60 -4.88
CA ARG A 30 -4.35 3.30 -3.63
C ARG A 30 -5.08 2.63 -2.49
N ALA A 31 -4.36 2.34 -1.42
CA ALA A 31 -4.96 1.96 -0.15
C ALA A 31 -4.79 3.09 0.86
N VAL A 32 -5.84 3.40 1.61
CA VAL A 32 -5.71 4.19 2.84
C VAL A 32 -5.41 3.21 3.96
N VAL A 33 -4.32 3.43 4.68
CA VAL A 33 -3.89 2.62 5.82
C VAL A 33 -3.72 3.49 7.05
N ALA A 34 -4.01 2.93 8.22
CA ALA A 34 -4.03 3.66 9.47
C ALA A 34 -3.39 2.88 10.62
N ASP A 35 -2.76 3.62 11.53
CA ASP A 35 -2.37 3.18 12.87
C ASP A 35 -2.79 4.24 13.90
N GLU A 36 -2.26 4.14 15.12
CA GLU A 36 -2.55 5.09 16.21
C GLU A 36 -2.06 6.52 15.94
N THR A 37 -1.13 6.70 15.01
CA THR A 37 -0.51 7.99 14.69
C THR A 37 -1.26 8.76 13.61
N GLY A 38 -2.07 8.07 12.80
CA GLY A 38 -2.89 8.67 11.75
C GLY A 38 -3.04 7.78 10.54
N GLU A 39 -3.35 8.41 9.40
CA GLU A 39 -3.60 7.75 8.13
C GLU A 39 -2.59 8.17 7.06
N ILE A 40 -2.21 7.24 6.19
CA ILE A 40 -1.38 7.50 5.03
C ILE A 40 -1.85 6.70 3.81
N THR A 41 -1.61 7.26 2.62
CA THR A 41 -1.88 6.56 1.37
C THR A 41 -0.72 5.63 1.02
N LEU A 42 -1.02 4.35 0.81
CA LEU A 42 -0.11 3.33 0.29
C LEU A 42 -0.42 3.08 -1.19
N THR A 43 0.55 3.30 -2.07
CA THR A 43 0.45 2.92 -3.48
C THR A 43 0.73 1.43 -3.63
N LEU A 44 -0.21 0.70 -4.22
CA LEU A 44 -0.12 -0.74 -4.50
C LEU A 44 0.12 -0.96 -5.99
N TRP A 45 1.08 -1.82 -6.32
CA TRP A 45 1.44 -2.16 -7.69
C TRP A 45 1.23 -3.64 -7.99
N ARG A 46 0.63 -3.93 -9.15
CA ARG A 46 0.51 -5.30 -9.70
C ARG A 46 -0.08 -6.25 -8.64
N GLY A 47 0.59 -7.36 -8.33
CA GLY A 47 0.12 -8.35 -7.36
C GLY A 47 0.00 -7.86 -5.91
N GLN A 48 0.56 -6.69 -5.56
CA GLN A 48 0.32 -6.09 -4.24
C GLN A 48 -1.16 -5.75 -4.02
N ILE A 49 -1.88 -5.46 -5.11
CA ILE A 49 -3.31 -5.11 -5.09
C ILE A 49 -4.14 -6.27 -4.53
N ASP A 50 -3.80 -7.51 -4.90
CA ASP A 50 -4.56 -8.70 -4.50
C ASP A 50 -4.36 -9.08 -3.03
N LEU A 51 -3.24 -8.64 -2.43
CA LEU A 51 -2.88 -8.92 -1.04
C LEU A 51 -3.62 -8.03 -0.04
N VAL A 52 -4.01 -6.82 -0.46
CA VAL A 52 -4.48 -5.77 0.45
C VAL A 52 -5.98 -5.59 0.28
N LYS A 53 -6.73 -5.78 1.37
CA LYS A 53 -8.20 -5.62 1.38
C LYS A 53 -8.64 -4.80 2.58
N PRO A 54 -9.73 -4.00 2.48
CA PRO A 54 -10.30 -3.30 3.60
C PRO A 54 -10.55 -4.24 4.80
N GLY A 55 -10.21 -3.77 6.00
CA GLY A 55 -10.32 -4.55 7.23
C GLY A 55 -9.11 -5.45 7.54
N TYR A 56 -8.20 -5.69 6.59
CA TYR A 56 -7.00 -6.46 6.87
C TYR A 56 -6.01 -5.64 7.70
N THR A 57 -5.20 -6.32 8.50
CA THR A 57 -3.98 -5.75 9.06
C THR A 57 -2.80 -6.30 8.28
N ILE A 58 -1.93 -5.40 7.82
CA ILE A 58 -0.77 -5.72 7.00
C ILE A 58 0.51 -5.20 7.68
N ARG A 59 1.59 -5.96 7.53
CA ARG A 59 2.95 -5.50 7.79
C ARG A 59 3.59 -5.09 6.47
N VAL A 60 4.06 -3.85 6.40
CA VAL A 60 4.76 -3.28 5.26
C VAL A 60 6.23 -3.12 5.65
N GLU A 61 7.13 -3.67 4.84
CA GLU A 61 8.57 -3.71 5.11
C GLU A 61 9.33 -3.07 3.94
N ASN A 62 10.38 -2.31 4.25
CA ASN A 62 11.18 -1.53 3.31
C ASN A 62 10.33 -0.65 2.35
N ALA A 63 9.31 0.02 2.90
CA ALA A 63 8.61 1.06 2.18
C ALA A 63 9.46 2.34 2.09
N PHE A 64 9.11 3.19 1.14
CA PHE A 64 9.67 4.52 1.01
C PHE A 64 8.55 5.55 0.86
N ALA A 65 8.76 6.72 1.44
CA ALA A 65 7.88 7.86 1.29
C ALA A 65 8.28 8.63 0.03
N ARG A 66 7.30 8.98 -0.79
CA ARG A 66 7.49 9.79 -2.00
C ARG A 66 6.41 10.86 -2.09
N GLU A 67 6.72 11.97 -2.74
CA GLU A 67 5.71 12.95 -3.08
C GLU A 67 5.04 12.58 -4.40
N TYR A 68 3.71 12.61 -4.43
CA TYR A 68 2.90 12.46 -5.62
C TYR A 68 1.78 13.49 -5.62
N LYS A 69 1.77 14.37 -6.62
CA LYS A 69 0.80 15.48 -6.76
C LYS A 69 0.67 16.31 -5.47
N GLY A 70 1.81 16.67 -4.86
CA GLY A 70 1.86 17.49 -3.65
C GLY A 70 1.42 16.77 -2.36
N ARG A 71 1.28 15.45 -2.37
CA ARG A 71 0.97 14.63 -1.19
C ARG A 71 2.05 13.59 -0.96
N VAL A 72 2.41 13.38 0.30
CA VAL A 72 3.30 12.28 0.68
C VAL A 72 2.51 10.98 0.67
N GLU A 73 2.96 10.01 -0.11
CA GLU A 73 2.43 8.66 -0.18
C GLU A 73 3.54 7.64 0.12
N LEU A 74 3.19 6.48 0.69
CA LEU A 74 4.08 5.34 0.81
C LEU A 74 4.03 4.48 -0.45
N SER A 75 5.14 3.84 -0.76
CA SER A 75 5.24 2.83 -1.82
C SER A 75 6.20 1.72 -1.41
N VAL A 76 5.96 0.51 -1.92
CA VAL A 76 6.77 -0.68 -1.65
C VAL A 76 7.44 -1.10 -2.93
N GLY A 77 8.76 -0.94 -2.98
CA GLY A 77 9.59 -1.27 -4.14
C GLY A 77 9.99 -2.75 -4.18
N LYS A 78 10.91 -3.09 -5.07
CA LYS A 78 11.39 -4.47 -5.29
C LYS A 78 11.98 -5.14 -4.05
N GLN A 79 12.61 -4.35 -3.17
CA GLN A 79 13.21 -4.85 -1.91
C GLN A 79 12.24 -4.84 -0.73
N GLY A 80 11.03 -4.34 -0.93
CA GLY A 80 10.01 -4.29 0.11
C GLY A 80 9.00 -5.42 0.00
N ARG A 81 8.27 -5.61 1.10
CA ARG A 81 7.30 -6.71 1.24
C ARG A 81 6.04 -6.21 1.93
N ILE A 82 4.91 -6.74 1.48
CA ILE A 82 3.62 -6.61 2.17
C ILE A 82 3.20 -8.00 2.62
N THR A 83 2.96 -8.16 3.92
CA THR A 83 2.50 -9.42 4.52
C THR A 83 1.18 -9.17 5.21
N VAL A 84 0.16 -9.98 4.90
CA VAL A 84 -1.11 -9.95 5.63
C VAL A 84 -0.90 -10.68 6.96
N ILE A 85 -1.04 -9.95 8.07
CA ILE A 85 -0.88 -10.51 9.42
C ILE A 85 -2.22 -10.89 10.04
N TYR A 86 -3.30 -10.22 9.63
CA TYR A 86 -4.65 -10.52 10.07
C TYR A 86 -5.64 -10.16 8.95
N ARG A 87 -6.62 -11.03 8.69
CA ARG A 87 -7.58 -10.87 7.59
C ARG A 87 -8.91 -10.22 7.99
N GLY A 88 -9.07 -9.82 9.25
CA GLY A 88 -10.40 -9.46 9.76
C GLY A 88 -11.30 -10.69 9.86
N GLU A 89 -12.10 -10.76 10.90
CA GLU A 89 -13.25 -11.67 10.88
C GLU A 89 -14.26 -11.13 9.86
N LYS A 90 -14.71 -12.02 8.96
CA LYS A 90 -15.93 -11.77 8.21
C LYS A 90 -17.06 -11.75 9.24
N GLY A 91 -17.57 -10.57 9.57
CA GLY A 91 -18.91 -10.45 10.13
C GLY A 91 -19.93 -11.03 9.16
#